data_AF-A0A699X1S2-F1
#
_entry.id   AF-A0A699X1S2-F1
#
_cell.length_a   1.000
_cell.length_b   1.000
_cell.length_c   1.000
_cell.angle_alpha   90.00
_cell.angle_beta   90.00
_cell.angle_gamma   90.00
#
_symmetry.space_group_name_H-M   'P 1'
#
loop_
_entity.id
_entity.type
_entity.pdbx_description
1 polymer ?
#
loop_
_entity_poly.entity_id
_entity_poly.type
_entity_poly.pdbx_seq_one_letter_code
_entity_poly.pdbx_strand_id
1 'polypeptide(L)'
;TVAKVDKASLAAFGFCFGGCCALELARTGAPLKAAVSFHGTLDTTNPADAKNIKGKVLVLHGASDPLVPKEQLPAFEAEMNAANVDWQLLSYGGAFHSFTDPHANNPGVQMYNPTV
;
A
#
# COMPACT_ATOMS: atom_id res chain seq x y z
N THR A 1 16.23 16.69 -25.27
CA THR A 1 14.87 16.14 -25.49
C THR A 1 14.49 15.33 -24.27
N VAL A 2 13.30 15.55 -23.69
CA VAL A 2 12.85 14.80 -22.51
C VAL A 2 12.54 13.36 -22.93
N ALA A 3 13.05 12.38 -22.20
CA ALA A 3 12.74 10.97 -22.44
C ALA A 3 11.23 10.73 -22.28
N LYS A 4 10.62 9.97 -23.19
CA LYS A 4 9.19 9.63 -23.13
C LYS A 4 8.96 8.54 -22.08
N VAL A 5 7.83 8.62 -21.39
CA VAL A 5 7.35 7.55 -20.50
C VAL A 5 6.98 6.33 -21.33
N ASP A 6 7.52 5.17 -20.96
CA ASP A 6 7.07 3.88 -21.50
C ASP A 6 5.74 3.48 -20.85
N LYS A 7 4.67 3.51 -21.63
CA LYS A 7 3.31 3.16 -21.18
C LYS A 7 3.16 1.68 -20.83
N ALA A 8 4.08 0.81 -21.27
CA ALA A 8 4.07 -0.60 -20.90
C ALA A 8 4.70 -0.89 -19.53
N SER A 9 5.39 0.10 -18.94
CA SER A 9 6.21 -0.06 -17.74
C SER A 9 5.85 0.97 -16.66
N LEU A 10 4.57 1.02 -16.30
CA LEU A 10 4.04 1.94 -15.28
C LEU A 10 3.95 1.27 -13.91
N ALA A 11 4.22 2.04 -12.85
CA ALA A 11 3.96 1.65 -11.48
C ALA A 11 3.39 2.86 -10.72
N ALA A 12 2.63 2.59 -9.67
CA ALA A 12 2.14 3.61 -8.75
C ALA A 12 2.60 3.28 -7.33
N PHE A 13 2.95 4.31 -6.58
CA PHE A 13 3.17 4.17 -5.15
C PHE A 13 2.70 5.42 -4.43
N GLY A 14 2.50 5.29 -3.13
CA GLY A 14 2.22 6.45 -2.30
C GLY A 14 2.33 6.17 -0.81
N PHE A 15 2.19 7.25 -0.06
CA PHE A 15 2.34 7.32 1.38
C PHE A 15 1.01 7.71 2.01
N CYS A 16 0.63 7.10 3.14
CA CYS A 16 -0.63 7.40 3.83
C CYS A 16 -1.83 7.28 2.85
N PHE A 17 -2.59 8.35 2.64
CA PHE A 17 -3.67 8.43 1.66
C PHE A 17 -3.21 8.06 0.24
N GLY A 18 -2.00 8.47 -0.15
CA GLY A 18 -1.42 8.09 -1.44
C GLY A 18 -1.18 6.59 -1.58
N GLY A 19 -0.87 5.89 -0.48
CA GLY A 19 -0.73 4.43 -0.45
C GLY A 19 -2.08 3.74 -0.70
N CYS A 20 -3.14 4.22 -0.03
CA CYS A 20 -4.52 3.82 -0.31
C CYS A 20 -4.89 4.06 -1.78
N CYS A 21 -4.62 5.26 -2.31
CA CYS A 21 -4.89 5.58 -3.72
C CYS A 21 -4.13 4.70 -4.71
N ALA A 22 -2.90 4.28 -4.39
CA ALA A 22 -2.14 3.37 -5.25
C ALA A 22 -2.81 1.99 -5.32
N LEU A 23 -3.33 1.48 -4.20
CA LEU A 23 -4.08 0.23 -4.15
C LEU A 23 -5.42 0.35 -4.89
N GLU A 24 -6.17 1.43 -4.65
CA GLU A 24 -7.43 1.69 -5.36
C GLU A 24 -7.24 1.83 -6.87
N LEU A 25 -6.19 2.55 -7.31
CA LEU A 25 -5.85 2.65 -8.73
C LEU A 25 -5.57 1.27 -9.34
N ALA A 26 -4.87 0.39 -8.62
CA ALA A 26 -4.65 -0.98 -9.08
C ALA A 26 -5.97 -1.76 -9.19
N ARG A 27 -6.86 -1.63 -8.20
CA ARG A 27 -8.21 -2.24 -8.18
C ARG A 27 -9.10 -1.75 -9.33
N THR A 28 -8.88 -0.56 -9.89
CA THR A 28 -9.58 -0.12 -11.12
C THR A 28 -9.20 -0.92 -12.37
N GLY A 29 -8.10 -1.68 -12.34
CA GLY A 29 -7.54 -2.37 -13.50
C GLY A 29 -6.66 -1.49 -14.38
N ALA A 30 -6.17 -0.36 -13.85
CA ALA A 30 -5.16 0.45 -14.50
C ALA A 30 -3.97 -0.41 -14.96
N PRO A 31 -3.32 -0.09 -16.10
CA PRO A 31 -2.25 -0.91 -16.68
C PRO A 31 -0.91 -0.73 -15.94
N LEU A 32 -0.92 -1.00 -14.63
CA LEU A 32 0.24 -0.93 -13.74
C LEU A 32 0.91 -2.29 -13.66
N LYS A 33 2.25 -2.29 -13.69
CA LYS A 33 3.10 -3.45 -13.39
C LYS A 33 3.27 -3.65 -11.88
N ALA A 34 3.19 -2.58 -11.10
CA ALA A 34 3.26 -2.63 -9.66
C ALA A 34 2.44 -1.52 -8.99
N ALA A 35 1.87 -1.83 -7.83
CA ALA A 35 1.31 -0.86 -6.89
C ALA A 35 1.98 -1.05 -5.52
N VAL A 36 2.46 0.04 -4.92
CA VAL A 36 3.17 0.00 -3.64
C VAL A 36 2.53 0.96 -2.62
N SER A 37 2.17 0.45 -1.46
CA SER A 37 1.60 1.24 -0.36
C SER A 37 2.61 1.35 0.78
N PHE A 38 2.95 2.58 1.17
CA PHE A 38 3.70 2.88 2.39
C PHE A 38 2.73 3.45 3.42
N HIS A 39 2.55 2.75 4.55
CA HIS A 39 1.64 3.12 5.65
C HIS A 39 0.26 3.63 5.16
N GLY A 40 -0.25 3.09 4.06
CA GLY A 40 -1.61 3.37 3.61
C GLY A 40 -2.61 2.45 4.30
N THR A 41 -3.87 2.90 4.37
CA THR A 41 -4.97 2.01 4.79
C THR A 41 -5.21 0.94 3.71
N LEU A 42 -5.67 -0.23 4.14
CA LEU A 42 -5.78 -1.42 3.27
C LEU A 42 -7.22 -1.75 2.90
N ASP A 43 -8.18 -1.20 3.65
CA ASP A 43 -9.60 -1.34 3.38
C ASP A 43 -10.02 -0.77 2.03
N THR A 44 -11.13 -1.27 1.54
CA THR A 44 -11.76 -0.83 0.29
C THR A 44 -13.27 -1.06 0.38
N THR A 45 -14.04 -0.25 -0.34
CA THR A 45 -15.49 -0.41 -0.41
C THR A 45 -15.91 -1.60 -1.27
N ASN A 46 -15.01 -2.12 -2.13
CA ASN A 46 -15.33 -3.24 -3.03
C ASN A 46 -14.14 -4.21 -3.21
N PRO A 47 -13.95 -5.17 -2.29
CA PRO A 47 -12.86 -6.15 -2.37
C PRO A 47 -12.88 -7.01 -3.65
N ALA A 48 -14.04 -7.15 -4.30
CA ALA A 48 -14.16 -7.92 -5.54
C ALA A 48 -13.40 -7.27 -6.72
N ASP A 49 -13.01 -6.00 -6.61
CA ASP A 49 -12.25 -5.29 -7.63
C ASP A 49 -10.78 -5.71 -7.69
N ALA A 50 -10.25 -6.43 -6.69
CA ALA A 50 -8.91 -6.99 -6.75
C ALA A 50 -8.69 -7.91 -7.97
N LYS A 51 -9.74 -8.56 -8.49
CA LYS A 51 -9.69 -9.35 -9.74
C LYS A 51 -9.23 -8.54 -10.96
N ASN A 52 -9.35 -7.22 -10.90
CA ASN A 52 -8.99 -6.33 -12.01
C ASN A 52 -7.48 -6.02 -12.00
N ILE A 53 -6.79 -6.20 -10.87
CA ILE A 53 -5.36 -5.87 -10.70
C ILE A 53 -4.53 -6.61 -11.77
N LYS A 54 -3.68 -5.86 -12.48
CA LYS A 54 -2.85 -6.38 -13.59
C LYS A 54 -1.39 -6.63 -13.21
N GLY A 55 -0.94 -6.04 -12.10
CA GLY A 55 0.44 -6.02 -11.66
C GLY A 55 0.63 -6.69 -10.30
N LYS A 56 1.84 -6.53 -9.75
CA LYS A 56 2.19 -6.98 -8.40
C LYS A 56 1.79 -5.93 -7.36
N VAL A 57 1.53 -6.37 -6.13
CA VAL A 57 1.20 -5.47 -5.01
C VAL A 57 2.21 -5.63 -3.89
N LEU A 58 2.72 -4.51 -3.37
CA LEU A 58 3.57 -4.48 -2.19
C LEU A 58 2.98 -3.54 -1.15
N VAL A 59 2.74 -4.06 0.05
CA VAL A 59 2.29 -3.29 1.21
C VAL A 59 3.41 -3.24 2.24
N LEU A 60 3.74 -2.02 2.69
CA LEU A 60 4.77 -1.70 3.65
C LEU A 60 4.09 -1.01 4.84
N HIS A 61 3.75 -1.81 5.84
CA HIS A 61 2.90 -1.43 6.96
C HIS A 61 3.71 -1.26 8.25
N GLY A 62 3.39 -0.24 9.05
CA GLY A 62 3.93 -0.12 10.40
C GLY A 62 3.15 -0.96 11.39
N ALA A 63 3.78 -1.95 12.03
CA ALA A 63 3.09 -2.91 12.90
C ALA A 63 2.41 -2.29 14.14
N SER A 64 2.76 -1.05 14.48
CA SER A 64 2.19 -0.27 15.58
C SER A 64 1.27 0.86 15.11
N ASP A 65 0.97 0.93 13.82
CA ASP A 65 0.10 1.95 13.22
C ASP A 65 -1.37 1.78 13.69
N PRO A 66 -1.92 2.72 14.48
CA PRO A 66 -3.30 2.63 14.95
C PRO A 66 -4.34 3.03 13.89
N LEU A 67 -3.92 3.58 12.76
CA LEU A 67 -4.81 4.01 11.68
C LEU A 67 -5.19 2.84 10.75
N VAL A 68 -4.51 1.71 10.87
CA VAL A 68 -4.85 0.45 10.20
C VAL A 68 -5.31 -0.56 11.26
N PRO A 69 -6.63 -0.74 11.44
CA PRO A 69 -7.16 -1.77 12.33
C PRO A 69 -6.59 -3.15 12.00
N LYS A 70 -6.38 -3.99 13.03
CA LYS A 70 -5.72 -5.30 12.89
C LYS A 70 -6.48 -6.22 11.93
N GLU A 71 -7.79 -6.04 11.82
CA GLU A 71 -8.68 -6.80 10.96
C GLU A 71 -8.45 -6.50 9.47
N GLN A 72 -7.90 -5.34 9.13
CA GLN A 72 -7.61 -4.98 7.74
C GLN A 72 -6.48 -5.83 7.13
N LEU A 73 -5.51 -6.28 7.94
CA LEU A 73 -4.41 -7.13 7.48
C LEU A 73 -4.93 -8.47 6.92
N PRO A 74 -5.59 -9.35 7.70
CA PRO A 74 -6.11 -10.62 7.17
C PRO A 74 -7.21 -10.42 6.12
N ALA A 75 -7.98 -9.32 6.18
CA ALA A 75 -8.96 -9.00 5.14
C ALA A 75 -8.29 -8.71 3.79
N PHE A 76 -7.21 -7.92 3.80
CA PHE A 76 -6.40 -7.64 2.61
C PHE A 76 -5.75 -8.92 2.06
N GLU A 77 -5.18 -9.76 2.93
CA GLU A 77 -4.60 -11.04 2.50
C GLU A 77 -5.65 -11.94 1.84
N ALA A 78 -6.85 -12.05 2.43
CA ALA A 78 -7.95 -12.83 1.87
C ALA A 78 -8.42 -12.26 0.51
N GLU A 79 -8.53 -10.94 0.39
CA GLU A 79 -8.87 -10.24 -0.86
C GLU A 79 -7.88 -10.57 -1.97
N MET A 80 -6.58 -10.35 -1.73
CA MET A 80 -5.53 -10.56 -2.73
C MET A 80 -5.41 -12.05 -3.12
N ASN A 81 -5.55 -12.96 -2.16
CA ASN A 81 -5.56 -14.40 -2.40
C ASN A 81 -6.75 -14.84 -3.25
N ALA A 82 -7.97 -14.36 -2.93
CA ALA A 82 -9.17 -14.69 -3.69
C ALA A 82 -9.10 -14.21 -5.15
N ALA A 83 -8.40 -13.10 -5.40
CA ALA A 83 -8.15 -12.57 -6.73
C ALA A 83 -6.91 -13.16 -7.43
N ASN A 84 -6.16 -14.06 -6.77
CA ASN A 84 -4.91 -14.64 -7.27
C ASN A 84 -3.89 -13.57 -7.72
N VAL A 85 -3.78 -12.48 -6.94
CA VAL A 85 -2.81 -11.41 -7.14
C VAL A 85 -1.44 -11.85 -6.63
N ASP A 86 -0.36 -11.42 -7.28
CA ASP A 86 0.99 -11.56 -6.73
C ASP A 86 1.23 -10.40 -5.76
N TRP A 87 1.15 -10.70 -4.46
CA TRP A 87 1.20 -9.70 -3.40
C TRP A 87 2.22 -10.04 -2.32
N GLN A 88 2.74 -9.00 -1.68
CA GLN A 88 3.56 -9.09 -0.48
C GLN A 88 3.09 -8.05 0.54
N LEU A 89 3.07 -8.43 1.81
CA LEU A 89 2.83 -7.53 2.93
C LEU A 89 3.98 -7.67 3.92
N LEU A 90 4.69 -6.58 4.14
CA LEU A 90 5.75 -6.49 5.15
C LEU A 90 5.25 -5.60 6.28
N SER A 91 5.31 -6.13 7.50
CA SER A 91 4.94 -5.42 8.71
C SER A 91 6.19 -5.11 9.54
N TYR A 92 6.46 -3.82 9.74
CA TYR A 92 7.65 -3.33 10.41
C TYR A 92 7.39 -3.17 11.91
N GLY A 93 8.06 -3.99 12.72
CA GLY A 93 7.97 -3.93 14.18
C GLY A 93 8.37 -2.56 14.74
N GLY A 94 7.53 -1.97 15.60
CA GLY A 94 7.78 -0.68 16.25
C GLY A 94 7.58 0.55 15.34
N ALA A 95 7.25 0.37 14.07
CA ALA A 95 6.88 1.47 13.17
C ALA A 95 5.40 1.82 13.34
N PHE A 96 5.11 3.11 13.42
CA PHE A 96 3.76 3.69 13.46
C PHE A 96 3.36 4.19 12.07
N HIS A 97 2.25 4.92 11.97
CA HIS A 97 1.91 5.63 10.75
C HIS A 97 3.01 6.63 10.36
N SER A 98 3.11 6.96 9.07
CA SER A 98 4.10 7.94 8.57
C SER A 98 5.56 7.62 8.91
N PHE A 99 5.92 6.35 9.09
CA PHE A 99 7.28 5.93 9.48
C PHE A 99 8.40 6.41 8.54
N THR A 100 8.05 6.75 7.29
CA THR A 100 8.99 7.26 6.28
C THR A 100 9.24 8.77 6.35
N ASP A 101 8.49 9.53 7.16
CA ASP A 101 8.57 10.99 7.21
C ASP A 101 9.41 11.44 8.43
N PRO A 102 10.60 12.04 8.22
CA PRO A 102 11.46 12.56 9.30
C PRO A 102 10.80 13.61 10.21
N HIS A 103 9.71 14.23 9.76
CA HIS A 103 8.98 15.24 10.50
C HIS A 103 7.77 14.69 11.27
N ALA A 104 7.44 13.40 11.12
CA ALA A 104 6.33 12.77 11.84
C ALA A 104 6.64 12.70 13.34
N ASN A 105 5.90 13.49 14.13
CA ASN A 105 6.10 13.64 15.57
C ASN A 105 4.77 13.73 16.33
N ASN A 106 3.92 12.71 16.16
CA ASN A 106 2.70 12.51 16.94
C ASN A 106 2.79 11.16 17.67
N PRO A 107 3.29 11.14 18.92
CA PRO A 107 3.57 9.92 19.66
C PRO A 107 2.40 8.94 19.70
N GLY A 108 2.66 7.69 19.37
CA GLY A 108 1.65 6.62 19.37
C GLY A 108 0.73 6.59 18.15
N VAL A 109 0.86 7.53 17.21
CA VAL A 109 0.04 7.60 15.99
C VAL A 109 0.90 7.71 14.75
N GLN A 110 1.67 8.79 14.62
CA GLN A 110 2.54 9.08 13.47
C GLN A 110 3.96 9.36 13.96
N MET A 111 4.90 8.46 13.69
CA MET A 111 6.26 8.59 14.19
C MET A 111 7.26 8.13 13.15
N TYR A 112 8.27 8.96 12.90
CA TYR A 112 9.42 8.60 12.09
C TYR A 112 10.14 7.37 12.65
N ASN A 113 10.53 6.43 11.80
CA ASN A 113 11.40 5.33 12.17
C ASN A 113 12.58 5.24 11.18
N PRO A 114 13.82 5.57 11.59
CA PRO A 114 14.97 5.63 10.68
C PRO A 114 15.52 4.26 10.27
N THR A 115 15.00 3.17 10.84
CA THR A 115 15.53 1.80 10.63
C THR A 115 14.70 0.97 9.67
N VAL A 116 13.57 1.49 9.20
CA VAL A 116 12.64 0.83 8.27
C VAL A 116 12.31 1.70 7.08
#